data_AF-B7HVS4-F1
#
_entry.id   AF-B7HVS4-F1
#
_cell.length_a   1.000
_cell.length_b   1.000
_cell.length_c   1.000
_cell.angle_alpha   90.00
_cell.angle_beta   90.00
_cell.angle_gamma   90.00
#
_symmetry.space_group_name_H-M   'P 1'
#
loop_
_entity.id
_entity.type
_entity.pdbx_description
1 polymer ?
#
loop_
_entity_poly.entity_id
_entity_poly.type
_entity_poly.pdbx_seq_one_letter_code
_entity_poly.pdbx_strand_id
1 'polypeptide(L)' 'MNRKQQIKEIVDHILKLNLTHPTRVGVSGITASGKTAFANELAEEIHNQKYMYSLLLIVIILV' A
#
# COMPACT_ATOMS: atom_id res chain seq x y z
N MET A 1 -3.68 16.69 -10.37
CA MET A 1 -3.07 15.48 -9.77
C MET A 1 -4.11 14.38 -9.68
N ASN A 2 -3.83 13.19 -10.18
CA ASN A 2 -4.74 12.05 -10.13
C ASN A 2 -4.37 11.16 -8.93
N ARG A 3 -5.23 11.06 -7.92
CA ARG A 3 -4.99 10.27 -6.70
C ARG A 3 -4.58 8.83 -7.02
N LYS A 4 -5.25 8.20 -7.99
CA LYS A 4 -4.95 6.83 -8.41
C LYS A 4 -3.53 6.68 -8.94
N GLN A 5 -3.06 7.66 -9.72
CA GLN A 5 -1.70 7.66 -10.26
C GLN A 5 -0.65 7.75 -9.15
N GLN A 6 -0.90 8.57 -8.12
CA GLN A 6 0.03 8.70 -6.99
C GLN A 6 0.09 7.43 -6.14
N ILE A 7 -1.06 6.78 -5.91
CA ILE A 7 -1.11 5.50 -5.19
C ILE A 7 -0.36 4.43 -5.98
N LYS A 8 -0.57 4.36 -7.29
CA LYS A 8 0.17 3.49 -8.19
C LYS A 8 1.68 3.69 -8.08
N GLU A 9 2.15 4.93 -8.12
CA GLU A 9 3.58 5.24 -7.99
C GLU A 9 4.15 4.75 -6.65
N ILE A 10 3.43 4.97 -5.54
CA ILE A 10 3.82 4.47 -4.21
C ILE A 10 3.93 2.93 -4.22
N VAL A 11 2.94 2.25 -4.81
CA VAL A 11 2.95 0.79 -4.95
C VAL A 11 4.15 0.33 -5.78
N ASP A 12 4.41 0.96 -6.92
CA ASP A 12 5.55 0.64 -7.78
C ASP A 12 6.88 0.77 -7.01
N HIS A 13 7.02 1.79 -6.18
CA HIS A 13 8.19 1.97 -5.32
C HIS A 13 8.32 0.88 -4.26
N ILE A 14 7.22 0.47 -3.61
CA ILE A 14 7.22 -0.62 -2.62
C ILE A 14 7.60 -1.94 -3.29
N LEU A 15 7.04 -2.24 -4.46
CA LEU A 15 7.28 -3.50 -5.17
C LEU A 15 8.70 -3.61 -5.72
N LYS A 16 9.34 -2.49 -6.08
CA LYS A 16 10.76 -2.44 -6.49
C LYS A 16 11.75 -2.83 -5.40
N LEU A 17 11.34 -2.84 -4.12
CA LEU A 17 12.21 -3.28 -3.03
C LEU A 17 12.59 -4.77 -3.14
N ASN A 18 11.86 -5.56 -3.94
CA ASN A 18 12.15 -6.97 -4.27
C ASN A 18 12.53 -7.83 -3.05
N LEU A 19 11.78 -7.67 -1.95
CA LEU A 19 12.01 -8.39 -0.71
C LEU A 19 11.57 -9.84 -0.86
N THR A 20 12.38 -10.77 -0.34
CA THR A 20 12.14 -12.22 -0.37
C THR A 20 11.25 -12.72 0.76
N HIS A 21 10.68 -11.80 1.54
CA HIS A 21 9.83 -12.07 2.70
C HIS A 21 8.61 -11.13 2.68
N PRO A 22 7.52 -11.48 3.38
CA PRO A 22 6.35 -10.61 3.49
C PRO A 22 6.71 -9.22 4.02
N THR A 23 6.17 -8.17 3.39
CA THR A 23 6.44 -6.78 3.75
C THR A 23 5.28 -6.21 4.56
N ARG A 24 5.55 -5.59 5.71
CA ARG A 24 4.54 -4.85 6.48
C ARG A 24 4.67 -3.35 6.20
N VAL A 25 3.55 -2.67 5.99
CA VAL A 25 3.52 -1.22 5.72
C VAL A 25 2.70 -0.53 6.79
N GLY A 26 3.31 0.46 7.45
CA GLY A 26 2.63 1.34 8.38
C GLY A 26 2.09 2.58 7.68
N VAL A 27 0.82 2.91 7.90
CA VAL A 27 0.23 4.20 7.50
C VAL A 27 0.05 5.05 8.75
N SER A 28 0.80 6.16 8.80
CA SER A 28 0.79 7.12 9.91
C SER A 28 0.26 8.49 9.47
N GLY A 29 -0.19 9.29 10.43
CA GLY A 29 -0.82 10.59 10.19
C GLY A 29 -1.77 10.98 11.34
N ILE A 30 -2.27 12.21 11.33
CA ILE A 30 -3.21 12.71 12.34
C ILE A 30 -4.59 12.02 12.25
N THR A 31 -5.41 12.14 13.29
CA THR A 31 -6.79 11.65 13.27
C THR A 31 -7.59 12.29 12.13
N ALA A 32 -8.50 11.52 11.52
CA ALA A 32 -9.33 11.94 10.38
C ALA A 32 -8.57 12.38 9.10
N SER A 33 -7.27 12.08 8.96
CA SER A 33 -6.49 12.41 7.75
C SER A 33 -6.70 11.46 6.57
N GLY A 34 -7.65 10.51 6.67
CA GLY A 34 -7.91 9.51 5.63
C GLY A 34 -6.95 8.31 5.61
N LYS A 35 -6.21 8.03 6.70
CA LYS A 35 -5.30 6.86 6.81
C LYS A 35 -5.97 5.54 6.42
N THR A 36 -7.17 5.29 6.91
CA THR A 36 -7.93 4.07 6.62
C THR A 36 -8.30 3.97 5.14
N ALA A 37 -8.74 5.07 4.53
CA ALA A 37 -9.08 5.09 3.11
C ALA A 37 -7.84 4.85 2.25
N PHE A 38 -6.72 5.53 2.57
CA PHE A 38 -5.45 5.33 1.88
C PHE A 38 -4.92 3.90 2.01
N ALA A 39 -4.98 3.31 3.21
CA ALA A 39 -4.57 1.92 3.45
C ALA A 39 -5.35 0.93 2.57
N ASN A 40 -6.66 1.12 2.45
CA ASN A 40 -7.52 0.27 1.63
C ASN A 40 -7.21 0.41 0.13
N GLU A 41 -7.09 1.64 -0.37
CA GLU A 41 -6.75 1.89 -1.78
C GLU A 41 -5.35 1.36 -2.13
N LEU A 42 -4.39 1.46 -1.20
CA LEU A 42 -3.04 0.91 -1.38
C LEU A 42 -3.09 -0.63 -1.46
N ALA A 43 -3.87 -1.27 -0.60
CA ALA A 43 -4.06 -2.72 -0.64
C ALA A 43 -4.73 -3.19 -1.95
N GLU A 44 -5.74 -2.44 -2.41
CA GLU A 44 -6.42 -2.71 -3.68
C GLU A 44 -5.48 -2.59 -4.89
N GLU A 45 -4.68 -1.52 -4.97
CA GLU A 45 -3.74 -1.31 -6.08
C GLU A 45 -2.65 -2.39 -6.11
N ILE A 46 -2.13 -2.82 -4.96
CA ILE A 46 -1.17 -3.93 -4.89
C ILE A 46 -1.79 -5.23 -5.40
N HIS A 47 -3.03 -5.51 -5.02
CA HIS A 47 -3.76 -6.68 -5.50
C HIS A 47 -3.96 -6.62 -7.03
N ASN A 48 -4.30 -5.45 -7.56
CA ASN A 48 -4.51 -5.25 -9.00
C ASN A 48 -3.22 -5.36 -9.83
N GLN A 49 -2.06 -5.04 -9.26
CA GLN A 49 -0.79 -5.17 -9.98
C GLN A 49 -0.17 -6.58 -9.91
N LYS A 50 -0.43 -7.32 -8.83
CA LYS A 50 0.06 -8.69 -8.64
C LYS A 50 -1.10 -9.69 -8.73
N TYR A 51 -1.63 -9.89 -9.93
CA TYR A 51 -2.45 -11.07 -10.23
C TYR A 51 -1.60 -12.32 -9.90
N MET A 52 -1.94 -13.04 -8.82
CA MET A 52 -1.36 -14.30 -8.35
C MET A 52 0.00 -14.26 -7.58
N TYR A 53 -0.15 -14.36 -6.25
CA TYR A 53 0.71 -14.94 -5.19
C TYR A 53 2.13 -14.41 -4.91
N SER A 54 2.32 -13.92 -3.67
CA SER A 54 3.41 -14.30 -2.71
C SER A 54 3.74 -13.20 -1.67
N LEU A 55 3.19 -11.98 -1.79
CA LEU A 55 3.45 -10.90 -0.83
C LEU A 55 2.23 -10.66 0.06
N LEU A 56 2.20 -11.28 1.25
CA LEU A 56 1.23 -10.90 2.28
C LEU A 56 1.62 -9.51 2.80
N LEU A 57 1.10 -8.46 2.15
CA LEU A 57 1.26 -7.09 2.64
C LEU A 57 0.19 -6.81 3.70
N ILE A 58 0.64 -6.61 4.94
CA ILE A 58 -0.25 -6.18 6.03
C ILE A 58 -0.11 -4.67 6.14
N VAL A 59 -1.21 -3.95 5.89
CA VAL A 59 -1.28 -2.51 6.16
C VAL A 59 -1.74 -2.30 7.59
N ILE A 60 -0.89 -1.67 8.41
CA ILE A 60 -1.20 -1.35 9.81
C ILE A 60 -1.43 0.17 9.89
N ILE A 61 -2.57 0.57 10.43
CA ILE A 61 -2.86 1.97 10.69
C ILE A 61 -2.35 2.31 12.08
N LEU A 62 -1.41 3.24 12.16
CA LEU A 62 -0.90 3.78 13.42
C LEU A 62 -1.68 5.07 13.73
N VAL A 63 -2.31 5.13 14.90
CA VAL A 63 -2.99 6.31 15.43
C VAL A 63 -2.09 7.01 16.43
#